data_AF-A0AAV0SYJ4-F1
#
_entry.id   AF-A0AAV0SYJ4-F1
#
_cell.length_a   1.000
_cell.length_b   1.000
_cell.length_c   1.000
_cell.angle_alpha   90.00
_cell.angle_beta   90.00
_cell.angle_gamma   90.00
#
_symmetry.space_group_name_H-M   'P 1'
#
loop_
_entity.id
_entity.type
_entity.pdbx_description
1 polymer ?
#
loop_
_entity_poly.entity_id
_entity_poly.type
_entity_poly.pdbx_seq_one_letter_code
_entity_poly.pdbx_strand_id
1 'polypeptide(L)'
;MLPMIKLGGLVARTLTKPLARKIKSRSKAHPLLNLICFHLGQQQHHFTMKLHMGFRDISTYTIKPLPTDQAVEHGADLVGEILIFSVALSVASLEYSRSAASTRAKEIKQKEQQLQEEREMEKRFEYLENQVMWLEDRLEKVIDIVEKEMGVRVELVVAEADRQKDKEAEAETLKLAPRRQDENVYVGLKIDEKKVTRETSSYVMKLWKSTYDAVAGLFK
;
A
#
# COMPACT_ATOMS: atom_id res chain seq x y z
N MET A 1 -14.78 17.32 3.22
CA MET A 1 -16.15 17.30 3.79
C MET A 1 -16.32 18.36 4.91
N LEU A 2 -16.01 19.63 4.65
CA LEU A 2 -16.13 20.76 5.60
C LEU A 2 -17.15 21.88 5.25
N PRO A 3 -17.84 21.92 4.09
CA PRO A 3 -18.70 23.06 3.75
C PRO A 3 -20.08 23.03 4.42
N MET A 4 -20.66 21.85 4.73
CA MET A 4 -22.04 21.76 5.24
C MET A 4 -22.23 22.30 6.67
N ILE A 5 -21.26 22.09 7.56
CA ILE A 5 -21.36 22.58 8.96
C ILE A 5 -21.35 24.11 8.99
N LYS A 6 -20.55 24.74 8.12
CA LYS A 6 -20.49 26.20 7.97
C LYS A 6 -21.75 26.78 7.31
N LEU A 7 -22.33 26.06 6.34
CA LEU A 7 -23.61 26.43 5.72
C LEU A 7 -24.79 26.31 6.71
N GLY A 8 -24.84 25.25 7.52
CA GLY A 8 -25.87 25.06 8.54
C GLY A 8 -25.90 26.20 9.56
N GLY A 9 -24.74 26.64 10.05
CA GLY A 9 -24.63 27.78 10.96
C GLY A 9 -25.08 29.10 10.34
N LEU A 10 -24.89 29.30 9.03
CA LEU A 10 -25.28 30.52 8.32
C LEU A 10 -26.79 30.56 8.03
N VAL A 11 -27.39 29.42 7.68
CA VAL A 11 -28.84 29.29 7.46
C VAL A 11 -29.59 29.47 8.77
N ALA A 12 -29.11 28.85 9.86
CA ALA A 12 -29.65 29.02 11.21
C ALA A 12 -29.59 30.49 11.67
N ARG A 13 -28.57 31.26 11.28
CA ARG A 13 -28.46 32.67 11.68
C ARG A 13 -29.27 33.63 10.81
N THR A 14 -29.44 33.30 9.53
CA THR A 14 -30.06 34.19 8.52
C THR A 14 -31.57 34.04 8.46
N LEU A 15 -32.11 32.84 8.70
CA LEU A 15 -33.55 32.59 8.58
C LEU A 15 -34.32 32.68 9.91
N THR A 16 -33.66 32.50 11.05
CA THR A 16 -34.31 32.50 12.38
C THR A 16 -34.97 33.85 12.70
N LYS A 17 -34.30 34.98 12.47
CA LYS A 17 -34.85 36.30 12.80
C LYS A 17 -36.05 36.75 11.94
N PRO A 18 -36.01 36.66 10.59
CA PRO A 18 -37.14 37.09 9.77
C PRO A 18 -38.33 36.12 9.84
N LEU A 19 -38.09 34.81 10.02
CA LEU A 19 -39.17 33.82 10.08
C LEU A 19 -39.88 33.84 11.44
N ALA A 20 -39.14 33.96 12.54
CA ALA A 20 -39.67 34.23 13.87
C ALA A 20 -40.67 35.39 13.87
N ARG A 21 -40.31 36.53 13.23
CA ARG A 21 -41.19 37.71 13.14
C ARG A 21 -42.49 37.43 12.37
N LYS A 22 -42.43 36.68 11.27
CA LYS A 22 -43.62 36.32 10.48
C LYS A 22 -44.52 35.34 11.21
N ILE A 23 -43.95 34.31 11.84
CA ILE A 23 -44.72 33.33 12.61
C ILE A 23 -45.33 34.00 13.83
N LYS A 24 -44.56 34.81 14.58
CA LYS A 24 -45.07 35.60 15.72
C LYS A 24 -46.27 36.47 15.36
N SER A 25 -46.23 37.15 14.21
CA SER A 25 -47.36 37.96 13.73
C SER A 25 -48.59 37.09 13.38
N ARG A 26 -48.38 35.91 12.80
CA ARG A 26 -49.45 34.96 12.44
C ARG A 26 -50.01 34.19 13.65
N SER A 27 -49.20 33.88 14.66
CA SER A 27 -49.62 33.22 15.90
C SER A 27 -50.59 34.06 16.72
N LYS A 28 -50.51 35.39 16.60
CA LYS A 28 -51.48 36.30 17.24
C LYS A 28 -52.79 36.41 16.45
N ALA A 29 -52.79 36.06 15.16
CA ALA A 29 -53.96 36.15 14.29
C ALA A 29 -54.75 34.83 14.17
N HIS A 30 -54.10 33.66 14.25
CA HIS A 30 -54.75 32.35 14.10
C HIS A 30 -54.83 31.58 15.43
N PRO A 31 -56.02 31.16 15.89
CA PRO A 31 -56.21 30.51 17.19
C PRO A 31 -55.57 29.11 17.26
N LEU A 32 -55.60 28.33 16.17
CA LEU A 32 -54.97 27.01 16.12
C LEU A 32 -53.45 27.10 16.27
N LEU A 33 -52.84 28.05 15.56
CA LEU A 33 -51.40 28.25 15.58
C LEU A 33 -50.95 28.84 16.92
N ASN A 34 -51.77 29.71 17.53
CA ASN A 34 -51.57 30.16 18.90
C ASN A 34 -51.50 29.00 19.90
N LEU A 35 -52.46 28.08 19.83
CA LEU A 35 -52.52 26.93 20.73
C LEU A 35 -51.31 26.00 20.55
N ILE A 36 -50.90 25.73 19.31
CA ILE A 36 -49.72 24.93 19.01
C ILE A 36 -48.46 25.60 19.55
N CYS A 37 -48.25 26.90 19.26
CA CYS A 37 -47.11 27.66 19.76
C CYS A 37 -47.12 27.73 21.30
N PHE A 38 -48.27 27.88 21.94
CA PHE A 38 -48.38 27.87 23.40
C PHE A 38 -47.88 26.55 24.00
N HIS A 39 -48.36 25.41 23.50
CA HIS A 39 -47.92 24.09 24.00
C HIS A 39 -46.43 23.85 23.74
N LEU A 40 -45.95 24.19 22.54
CA LEU A 40 -44.55 24.04 22.18
C LEU A 40 -43.64 24.95 23.03
N GLY A 41 -44.05 26.18 23.30
CA GLY A 41 -43.30 27.09 24.16
C GLY A 41 -43.23 26.62 25.62
N GLN A 42 -44.33 26.09 26.16
CA GLN A 42 -44.32 25.50 27.50
C GLN A 42 -43.47 24.23 27.56
N GLN A 43 -43.55 23.36 26.54
CA GLN A 43 -42.70 22.17 26.43
C GLN A 43 -41.23 22.55 26.33
N GLN A 44 -40.88 23.53 25.51
CA GLN A 44 -39.52 24.03 25.38
C GLN A 44 -39.00 24.54 26.73
N HIS A 45 -39.78 25.35 27.45
CA HIS A 45 -39.38 25.83 28.77
C HIS A 45 -39.18 24.68 29.76
N HIS A 46 -40.13 23.74 29.80
CA HIS A 46 -40.06 22.59 30.71
C HIS A 46 -38.87 21.68 30.39
N PHE A 47 -38.53 21.54 29.11
CA PHE A 47 -37.36 20.78 28.66
C PHE A 47 -36.06 21.49 29.01
N THR A 48 -35.96 22.80 28.74
CA THR A 48 -34.79 23.60 29.11
C THR A 48 -34.56 23.56 30.61
N MET A 49 -35.61 23.72 31.43
CA MET A 49 -35.48 23.68 32.88
C MET A 49 -35.13 22.28 33.38
N LYS A 50 -35.70 21.21 32.79
CA LYS A 50 -35.31 19.82 33.06
C LYS A 50 -33.83 19.57 32.81
N LEU A 51 -33.32 19.99 31.65
CA LEU A 51 -31.91 19.84 31.31
C LEU A 51 -31.00 20.65 32.24
N HIS A 52 -31.38 21.90 32.52
CA HIS A 52 -30.58 22.76 33.38
C HIS A 52 -30.50 22.23 34.82
N MET A 53 -31.62 21.74 35.36
CA MET A 53 -31.67 21.16 36.70
C MET A 53 -31.03 19.78 36.75
N GLY A 54 -31.18 18.96 35.71
CA GLY A 54 -30.51 17.67 35.58
C GLY A 54 -29.00 17.80 35.49
N PHE A 55 -28.47 18.82 34.81
CA PHE A 55 -27.03 19.09 34.77
C PHE A 55 -26.49 19.57 36.13
N ARG A 56 -27.32 20.20 36.96
CA ARG A 56 -26.94 20.69 38.30
C ARG A 56 -27.20 19.68 39.41
N ASP A 57 -27.69 18.48 39.09
CA ASP A 57 -28.02 17.40 40.03
C ASP A 57 -29.02 17.83 41.15
N ILE A 58 -29.92 18.76 40.83
CA ILE A 58 -30.97 19.23 41.75
C ILE A 58 -32.28 18.51 41.39
N SER A 59 -32.69 17.56 42.24
CA SER A 59 -33.84 16.68 41.99
C SER A 59 -35.19 17.26 42.41
N THR A 60 -35.22 18.31 43.23
CA THR A 60 -36.44 18.92 43.77
C THR A 60 -36.65 20.33 43.22
N TYR A 61 -37.45 20.45 42.15
CA TYR A 61 -37.82 21.76 41.60
C TYR A 61 -39.25 21.76 41.04
N THR A 62 -39.96 22.87 41.27
CA THR A 62 -41.29 23.13 40.71
C THR A 62 -41.14 24.12 39.56
N ILE A 63 -41.36 23.68 38.32
CA ILE A 63 -41.31 24.56 37.15
C ILE A 63 -42.58 25.41 37.13
N LYS A 64 -42.43 26.73 37.24
CA LYS A 64 -43.55 27.66 37.04
C LYS A 64 -43.85 27.78 35.54
N PRO A 65 -45.12 27.68 35.11
CA PRO A 65 -45.48 27.86 33.71
C PRO A 65 -45.21 29.30 33.27
N LEU A 66 -44.84 29.48 32.01
CA LEU A 66 -44.61 30.81 31.44
C LEU A 66 -45.92 31.57 31.23
N PRO A 67 -45.89 32.92 31.24
CA PRO A 67 -46.99 33.74 30.77
C PRO A 67 -47.38 33.34 29.33
N THR A 68 -48.67 33.39 29.03
CA THR A 68 -49.22 32.94 27.74
C THR A 68 -48.58 33.62 26.53
N ASP A 69 -48.36 34.94 26.56
CA ASP A 69 -47.75 35.67 25.44
C ASP A 69 -46.28 35.27 25.20
N GLN A 70 -45.52 35.01 26.28
CA GLN A 70 -44.11 34.56 26.18
C GLN A 70 -44.00 33.11 25.71
N ALA A 71 -44.89 32.23 26.17
CA ALA A 71 -44.93 30.85 25.69
C ALA A 71 -45.22 30.80 24.18
N VAL A 72 -46.17 31.59 23.70
CA VAL A 72 -46.49 31.66 22.27
C VAL A 72 -45.31 32.21 21.46
N GLU A 73 -44.58 33.20 21.98
CA GLU A 73 -43.38 33.73 21.32
C GLU A 73 -42.27 32.68 21.16
N HIS A 74 -41.90 31.98 22.23
CA HIS A 74 -40.90 30.92 22.16
C HIS A 74 -41.31 29.76 21.24
N GLY A 75 -42.59 29.37 21.30
CA GLY A 75 -43.11 28.35 20.39
C GLY A 75 -43.11 28.78 18.92
N ALA A 76 -43.36 30.06 18.63
CA ALA A 76 -43.28 30.58 17.27
C ALA A 76 -41.85 30.53 16.70
N ASP A 77 -40.85 30.86 17.54
CA ASP A 77 -39.44 30.79 17.16
C ASP A 77 -39.01 29.34 16.88
N LEU A 78 -39.39 28.40 17.75
CA LEU A 78 -39.08 26.97 17.60
C LEU A 78 -39.70 26.37 16.34
N VAL A 79 -40.97 26.69 16.04
CA VAL A 79 -41.64 26.21 14.82
C VAL A 79 -40.91 26.73 13.58
N GLY A 80 -40.50 28.01 13.57
CA GLY A 80 -39.73 28.56 12.46
C GLY A 80 -38.41 27.85 12.25
N GLU A 81 -37.68 27.61 13.32
CA GLU A 81 -36.40 26.91 13.30
C GLU A 81 -36.54 25.46 12.79
N ILE A 82 -37.54 24.72 13.28
CA ILE A 82 -37.83 23.35 12.82
C ILE A 82 -38.19 23.33 11.32
N LEU A 83 -39.00 24.27 10.84
CA LEU A 83 -39.36 24.33 9.43
C LEU A 83 -38.14 24.56 8.54
N ILE A 84 -37.26 25.50 8.92
CA ILE A 84 -36.02 25.76 8.17
C ILE A 84 -35.12 24.53 8.18
N PHE A 85 -34.92 23.91 9.35
CA PHE A 85 -34.10 22.71 9.46
C PHE A 85 -34.68 21.52 8.69
N SER A 86 -36.00 21.36 8.67
CA SER A 86 -36.65 20.28 7.91
C SER A 86 -36.40 20.41 6.41
N VAL A 87 -36.49 21.63 5.87
CA VAL A 87 -36.22 21.90 4.45
C VAL A 87 -34.73 21.67 4.15
N ALA A 88 -33.83 22.20 4.98
CA ALA A 88 -32.40 22.01 4.82
C ALA A 88 -31.99 20.52 4.89
N LEU A 89 -32.54 19.77 5.86
CA LEU A 89 -32.29 18.35 6.03
C LEU A 89 -32.85 17.53 4.87
N SER A 90 -34.04 17.88 4.37
CA SER A 90 -34.65 17.21 3.23
C SER A 90 -33.81 17.36 1.96
N VAL A 91 -33.35 18.59 1.66
CA VAL A 91 -32.43 18.84 0.52
C VAL A 91 -31.11 18.09 0.70
N ALA A 92 -30.51 18.18 1.89
CA ALA A 92 -29.25 17.49 2.18
C ALA A 92 -29.39 15.96 2.07
N SER A 93 -30.51 15.39 2.48
CA SER A 93 -30.80 13.96 2.38
C SER A 93 -30.96 13.49 0.93
N LEU A 94 -31.64 14.31 0.10
CA LEU A 94 -31.76 14.04 -1.34
C LEU A 94 -30.40 14.13 -2.04
N GLU A 95 -29.57 15.12 -1.71
CA GLU A 95 -28.22 15.22 -2.26
C GLU A 95 -27.33 14.07 -1.78
N TYR A 96 -27.44 13.67 -0.51
CA TYR A 96 -26.68 12.55 0.04
C TYR A 96 -27.06 11.23 -0.64
N SER A 97 -28.35 10.95 -0.80
CA SER A 97 -28.81 9.73 -1.49
C SER A 97 -28.35 9.68 -2.95
N ARG A 98 -28.41 10.82 -3.66
CA ARG A 98 -27.89 10.93 -5.03
C ARG A 98 -26.36 10.82 -5.09
N SER A 99 -25.65 11.41 -4.13
CA SER A 99 -24.18 11.41 -4.09
C SER A 99 -23.61 10.05 -3.67
N ALA A 100 -24.31 9.30 -2.81
CA ALA A 100 -23.92 7.96 -2.40
C ALA A 100 -23.86 6.98 -3.58
N ALA A 101 -24.74 7.12 -4.57
CA ALA A 101 -24.69 6.33 -5.81
C ALA A 101 -23.42 6.64 -6.63
N SER A 102 -23.04 7.91 -6.75
CA SER A 102 -21.82 8.33 -7.43
C SER A 102 -20.55 7.87 -6.71
N THR A 103 -20.52 7.90 -5.37
CA THR A 103 -19.36 7.43 -4.60
C THR A 103 -19.15 5.93 -4.76
N ARG A 104 -20.22 5.13 -4.66
CA ARG A 104 -20.16 3.68 -4.90
C ARG A 104 -19.71 3.34 -6.32
N ALA A 105 -20.17 4.10 -7.32
CA ALA A 105 -19.72 3.92 -8.70
C ALA A 105 -18.22 4.21 -8.88
N LYS A 106 -17.66 5.19 -8.15
CA LYS A 106 -16.22 5.48 -8.17
C LYS A 106 -15.41 4.39 -7.46
N GLU A 107 -15.90 3.89 -6.32
CA GLU A 107 -15.25 2.79 -5.59
C GLU A 107 -15.23 1.50 -6.41
N ILE A 108 -16.32 1.18 -7.13
CA ILE A 108 -16.37 0.01 -8.03
C ILE A 108 -15.35 0.16 -9.16
N LYS A 109 -15.29 1.31 -9.83
CA LYS A 109 -14.30 1.57 -10.88
C LYS A 109 -12.86 1.48 -10.38
N GLN A 110 -12.58 1.95 -9.17
CA GLN A 110 -11.25 1.83 -8.56
C GLN A 110 -10.89 0.37 -8.27
N LYS A 111 -11.83 -0.43 -7.77
CA LYS A 111 -11.61 -1.88 -7.57
C LYS A 111 -11.39 -2.62 -8.90
N GLU A 112 -12.12 -2.27 -9.95
CA GLU A 112 -11.92 -2.85 -11.28
C GLU A 112 -10.54 -2.54 -11.84
N GLN A 113 -10.04 -1.31 -11.64
CA GLN A 113 -8.69 -0.91 -12.03
C GLN A 113 -7.62 -1.68 -11.24
N GLN A 114 -7.78 -1.82 -9.93
CA GLN A 114 -6.87 -2.62 -9.10
C GLN A 114 -6.79 -4.08 -9.56
N LEU A 115 -7.93 -4.70 -9.87
CA LEU A 115 -7.97 -6.07 -10.37
C LEU A 115 -7.36 -6.21 -11.78
N GLN A 116 -7.40 -5.16 -12.60
CA GLN A 116 -6.68 -5.14 -13.88
C GLN A 116 -5.17 -5.07 -13.67
N GLU A 117 -4.71 -4.19 -12.78
CA GLU A 117 -3.29 -4.06 -12.44
C GLU A 117 -2.72 -5.36 -11.85
N GLU A 118 -3.44 -6.02 -10.94
CA GLU A 118 -3.05 -7.33 -10.39
C GLU A 118 -2.90 -8.39 -11.48
N ARG A 119 -3.85 -8.48 -12.42
CA ARG A 119 -3.77 -9.41 -13.55
C ARG A 119 -2.62 -9.10 -14.51
N GLU A 120 -2.30 -7.82 -14.70
CA GLU A 120 -1.12 -7.44 -15.49
C GLU A 120 0.18 -7.82 -14.79
N MET A 121 0.26 -7.64 -13.47
CA MET A 121 1.41 -8.09 -12.69
C MET A 121 1.58 -9.61 -12.74
N GLU A 122 0.48 -10.36 -12.62
CA GLU A 122 0.49 -11.82 -12.70
C GLU A 122 1.02 -12.32 -14.06
N LYS A 123 0.60 -11.70 -15.17
CA LYS A 123 1.14 -12.01 -16.50
C LYS A 123 2.63 -11.67 -16.64
N ARG A 124 3.07 -10.56 -16.06
CA ARG A 124 4.50 -10.19 -16.06
C ARG A 124 5.31 -11.20 -15.25
N PHE A 125 4.76 -11.67 -14.13
CA PHE A 125 5.39 -12.69 -13.31
C PHE A 125 5.51 -14.02 -14.07
N GLU A 126 4.43 -14.48 -14.69
CA GLU A 126 4.41 -15.68 -15.53
C GLU A 126 5.42 -15.58 -16.69
N TYR A 127 5.55 -14.40 -17.30
CA TYR A 127 6.56 -14.16 -18.34
C TYR A 127 7.99 -14.27 -17.79
N LEU A 128 8.27 -13.66 -16.64
CA LEU A 128 9.57 -13.75 -15.97
C LEU A 128 9.90 -15.20 -15.59
N GLU A 129 8.94 -15.94 -15.04
CA GLU A 129 9.11 -17.34 -14.64
C GLU A 129 9.48 -18.22 -15.85
N ASN A 130 8.78 -18.03 -16.98
CA ASN A 130 9.11 -18.70 -18.23
C ASN A 130 10.53 -18.35 -18.73
N GLN A 131 10.97 -17.10 -18.59
CA GLN A 131 12.33 -16.71 -18.95
C GLN A 131 13.38 -17.37 -18.06
N VAL A 132 13.13 -17.44 -16.76
CA VAL A 132 14.04 -18.09 -15.80
C VAL A 132 14.17 -19.57 -16.13
N MET A 133 13.05 -20.28 -16.34
CA MET A 133 13.07 -21.69 -16.76
C MET A 133 13.89 -21.90 -18.04
N TRP A 134 13.73 -21.02 -19.03
CA TRP A 134 14.47 -21.13 -20.28
C TRP A 134 15.98 -20.91 -20.09
N LEU A 135 16.36 -20.00 -19.19
CA LEU A 135 17.77 -19.78 -18.84
C LEU A 135 18.38 -20.98 -18.11
N GLU A 136 17.62 -21.59 -17.20
CA GLU A 136 18.03 -22.81 -16.50
C GLU A 136 18.26 -23.97 -17.48
N ASP A 137 17.35 -24.20 -18.44
CA ASP A 137 17.53 -25.21 -19.51
C ASP A 137 18.77 -24.94 -20.38
N ARG A 138 19.06 -23.67 -20.68
CA ARG A 138 20.29 -23.30 -21.39
C ARG A 138 21.55 -23.55 -20.57
N LEU A 139 21.51 -23.27 -19.26
CA LEU A 139 22.63 -23.54 -18.37
C LEU A 139 22.93 -25.04 -18.30
N GLU A 140 21.90 -25.87 -18.19
CA GLU A 140 22.03 -27.33 -18.17
C GLU A 140 22.68 -27.84 -19.45
N LYS A 141 22.25 -27.35 -20.62
CA LYS A 141 22.89 -27.68 -21.92
C LYS A 141 24.36 -27.27 -21.99
N VAL A 142 24.71 -26.09 -21.48
CA VAL A 142 26.11 -25.63 -21.46
C VAL A 142 26.96 -26.50 -20.53
N ILE A 143 26.43 -26.88 -19.37
CA ILE A 143 27.12 -27.76 -18.43
C ILE A 143 27.41 -29.12 -19.08
N ASP A 144 26.42 -29.73 -19.75
CA ASP A 144 26.57 -31.01 -20.45
C ASP A 144 27.61 -30.95 -21.59
N ILE A 145 27.64 -29.85 -22.36
CA ILE A 145 28.67 -29.63 -23.39
C ILE A 145 30.06 -29.51 -22.77
N VAL A 146 30.19 -28.72 -21.70
CA VAL A 146 31.47 -28.51 -21.01
C VAL A 146 31.98 -29.79 -20.36
N GLU A 147 31.10 -30.59 -19.77
CA GLU A 147 31.44 -31.90 -19.19
C GLU A 147 31.94 -32.87 -20.25
N LYS A 148 31.27 -32.93 -21.41
CA LYS A 148 31.72 -33.75 -22.55
C LYS A 148 33.06 -33.30 -23.11
N GLU A 149 33.31 -32.00 -23.20
CA GLU A 149 34.55 -31.48 -23.80
C GLU A 149 35.74 -31.45 -22.83
N MET A 150 35.49 -31.26 -21.53
CA MET A 150 36.52 -31.40 -20.49
C MET A 150 36.84 -32.86 -20.19
N GLY A 151 35.86 -33.77 -20.18
CA GLY A 151 36.10 -35.20 -19.94
C GLY A 151 37.13 -35.79 -20.90
N VAL A 152 37.01 -35.45 -22.19
CA VAL A 152 37.95 -35.87 -23.24
C VAL A 152 39.35 -35.27 -23.06
N ARG A 153 39.44 -34.00 -22.65
CA ARG A 153 40.73 -33.33 -22.42
C ARG A 153 41.42 -33.82 -21.14
N VAL A 154 40.66 -34.13 -20.10
CA VAL A 154 41.18 -34.63 -18.83
C VAL A 154 41.71 -36.06 -19.00
N GLU A 155 41.00 -36.95 -19.69
CA GLU A 155 41.52 -38.30 -19.99
C GLU A 155 42.82 -38.27 -20.81
N LEU A 156 42.93 -37.35 -21.78
CA LEU A 156 44.16 -37.18 -22.57
C LEU A 156 45.33 -36.70 -21.71
N VAL A 157 45.12 -35.69 -20.85
CA VAL A 157 46.18 -35.16 -19.97
C VAL A 157 46.58 -36.18 -18.90
N VAL A 158 45.63 -36.97 -18.38
CA VAL A 158 45.91 -38.05 -17.43
C VAL A 158 46.71 -39.17 -18.12
N ALA A 159 46.34 -39.57 -19.33
CA ALA A 159 47.06 -40.59 -20.09
C ALA A 159 48.47 -40.12 -20.54
N GLU A 160 48.66 -38.83 -20.79
CA GLU A 160 49.97 -38.24 -21.06
C GLU A 160 50.84 -38.18 -19.80
N ALA A 161 50.25 -37.86 -18.65
CA ALA A 161 50.94 -37.84 -17.35
C ALA A 161 51.40 -39.24 -16.92
N ASP A 162 50.60 -40.28 -17.15
CA ASP A 162 50.99 -41.66 -16.83
C ASP A 162 52.11 -42.15 -17.76
N ARG A 163 52.09 -41.80 -19.05
CA ARG A 163 53.20 -42.10 -19.98
C ARG A 163 54.50 -41.36 -19.67
N GLN A 164 54.43 -40.21 -19.00
CA GLN A 164 55.63 -39.51 -18.51
C GLN A 164 56.22 -40.18 -17.28
N LYS A 165 55.37 -40.66 -16.35
CA LYS A 165 55.81 -41.43 -15.18
C LYS A 165 56.50 -42.74 -15.55
N ASP A 166 55.99 -43.46 -16.54
CA ASP A 166 56.61 -44.71 -16.99
C ASP A 166 58.00 -44.51 -17.61
N LYS A 167 58.18 -43.41 -18.36
CA LYS A 167 59.47 -43.02 -18.96
C LYS A 167 60.48 -42.53 -17.93
N GLU A 168 60.02 -41.83 -16.89
CA GLU A 168 60.87 -41.40 -15.77
C GLU A 168 61.32 -42.60 -14.92
N ALA A 169 60.45 -43.59 -14.69
CA ALA A 169 60.79 -44.84 -14.00
C ALA A 169 61.79 -45.72 -14.78
N GLU A 170 61.67 -45.80 -16.11
CA GLU A 170 62.66 -46.45 -16.97
C GLU A 170 64.02 -45.71 -16.99
N ALA A 171 64.01 -44.38 -16.90
CA ALA A 171 65.22 -43.56 -16.89
C ALA A 171 65.97 -43.60 -15.55
N GLU A 172 65.27 -43.77 -14.42
CA GLU A 172 65.86 -43.93 -13.09
C GLU A 172 66.46 -45.33 -12.87
N THR A 173 65.82 -46.38 -13.39
CA THR A 173 66.32 -47.77 -13.26
C THR A 173 67.62 -48.02 -14.02
N LEU A 174 67.90 -47.24 -15.08
CA LEU A 174 69.15 -47.36 -15.85
C LEU A 174 70.37 -46.68 -15.18
N LYS A 175 70.18 -45.91 -14.09
CA LYS A 175 71.25 -45.06 -13.50
C LYS A 175 71.81 -45.53 -12.16
N LEU A 176 71.36 -46.64 -11.56
CA LEU A 176 71.89 -47.14 -10.28
C LEU A 176 72.76 -48.42 -10.39
N ALA A 177 74.07 -48.22 -10.57
CA ALA A 177 75.14 -49.11 -10.07
C ALA A 177 76.25 -48.22 -9.43
N PRO A 178 76.95 -48.65 -8.36
CA PRO A 178 77.12 -47.79 -7.19
C PRO A 178 78.47 -47.05 -7.08
N ARG A 179 78.46 -45.78 -6.60
CA ARG A 179 79.46 -45.24 -5.66
C ARG A 179 79.12 -43.87 -5.04
N ARG A 180 79.15 -43.84 -3.70
CA ARG A 180 79.56 -42.82 -2.69
C ARG A 180 79.32 -41.29 -2.88
N GLN A 181 78.60 -40.76 -1.88
CA GLN A 181 78.77 -39.52 -1.07
C GLN A 181 78.84 -38.10 -1.68
N ASP A 182 77.92 -37.30 -1.13
CA ASP A 182 77.99 -35.88 -0.72
C ASP A 182 77.45 -34.75 -1.63
N GLU A 183 76.73 -33.85 -0.94
CA GLU A 183 76.28 -32.48 -1.28
C GLU A 183 75.04 -32.22 -2.17
N ASN A 184 73.88 -32.22 -1.51
CA ASN A 184 72.93 -31.10 -1.38
C ASN A 184 72.78 -30.10 -2.56
N VAL A 185 71.77 -30.29 -3.43
CA VAL A 185 71.01 -29.20 -4.10
C VAL A 185 69.58 -29.67 -4.36
N TYR A 186 68.59 -29.10 -3.67
CA TYR A 186 67.18 -29.22 -4.02
C TYR A 186 66.87 -28.30 -5.22
N VAL A 187 66.57 -28.87 -6.39
CA VAL A 187 65.97 -28.12 -7.51
C VAL A 187 64.49 -28.50 -7.59
N GLY A 188 63.65 -27.75 -6.88
CA GLY A 188 62.20 -27.83 -7.02
C GLY A 188 61.75 -27.18 -8.32
N LEU A 189 61.21 -27.97 -9.24
CA LEU A 189 60.42 -27.47 -10.38
C LEU A 189 59.10 -26.91 -9.83
N LYS A 190 59.07 -25.59 -9.57
CA LYS A 190 57.82 -24.87 -9.31
C LYS A 190 57.04 -24.73 -10.61
N ILE A 191 56.00 -25.54 -10.75
CA ILE A 191 54.85 -25.19 -11.60
C ILE A 191 54.16 -24.02 -10.90
N ASP A 192 54.21 -22.84 -11.53
CA ASP A 192 53.66 -21.61 -10.96
C ASP A 192 52.13 -21.54 -11.14
N GLU A 193 51.40 -22.18 -10.23
CA GLU A 193 49.92 -22.13 -10.11
C GLU A 193 49.37 -20.69 -10.05
N LYS A 194 50.19 -19.71 -9.63
CA LYS A 194 49.77 -18.30 -9.50
C LYS A 194 49.65 -17.57 -10.82
N LYS A 195 50.28 -18.07 -11.90
CA LYS A 195 50.17 -17.46 -13.23
C LYS A 195 48.90 -17.93 -13.96
N VAL A 196 48.57 -19.22 -13.83
CA VAL A 196 47.35 -19.83 -14.41
C VAL A 196 46.07 -19.30 -13.73
N THR A 197 46.10 -19.10 -12.42
CA THR A 197 44.95 -18.57 -11.65
C THR A 197 44.71 -17.07 -11.90
N ARG A 198 45.74 -16.28 -12.22
CA ARG A 198 45.59 -14.84 -12.55
C ARG A 198 44.99 -14.60 -13.93
N GLU A 199 45.39 -15.38 -14.93
CA GLU A 199 44.89 -15.22 -16.30
C GLU A 199 43.44 -15.68 -16.41
N THR A 200 43.09 -16.82 -15.80
CA THR A 200 41.70 -17.34 -15.75
C THR A 200 40.75 -16.39 -15.02
N SER A 201 41.17 -15.78 -13.91
CA SER A 201 40.38 -14.79 -13.17
C SER A 201 40.06 -13.53 -14.00
N SER A 202 41.00 -13.10 -14.86
CA SER A 202 40.78 -11.94 -15.75
C SER A 202 39.75 -12.22 -16.84
N TYR A 203 39.76 -13.42 -17.42
CA TYR A 203 38.77 -13.82 -18.44
C TYR A 203 37.38 -13.97 -17.84
N VAL A 204 37.25 -14.56 -16.65
CA VAL A 204 35.96 -14.68 -15.96
C VAL A 204 35.39 -13.31 -15.62
N MET A 205 36.22 -12.39 -15.11
CA MET A 205 35.81 -11.00 -14.84
C MET A 205 35.35 -10.25 -16.09
N LYS A 206 36.04 -10.43 -17.22
CA LYS A 206 35.65 -9.82 -18.51
C LYS A 206 34.34 -10.39 -19.03
N LEU A 207 34.15 -11.70 -18.92
CA LEU A 207 32.91 -12.37 -19.33
C LEU A 207 31.75 -11.87 -18.47
N TRP A 208 31.92 -11.81 -17.15
CA TRP A 208 30.91 -11.35 -16.20
C TRP A 208 30.48 -9.90 -16.46
N LYS A 209 31.46 -9.04 -16.75
CA LYS A 209 31.20 -7.64 -17.10
C LYS A 209 30.45 -7.51 -18.43
N SER A 210 30.85 -8.28 -19.45
CA SER A 210 30.18 -8.29 -20.75
C SER A 210 28.75 -8.82 -20.66
N THR A 211 28.49 -9.85 -19.84
CA THR A 211 27.14 -10.37 -19.64
C THR A 211 26.28 -9.42 -18.82
N TYR A 212 26.84 -8.76 -17.80
CA TYR A 212 26.14 -7.75 -17.02
C TYR A 212 25.73 -6.55 -17.89
N ASP A 213 26.63 -6.03 -18.71
CA ASP A 213 26.34 -4.89 -19.60
C ASP A 213 25.28 -5.24 -20.66
N ALA A 214 25.29 -6.48 -21.17
CA ALA A 214 24.27 -6.96 -22.11
C ALA A 214 22.88 -7.09 -21.46
N VAL A 215 22.82 -7.60 -20.23
CA VAL A 215 21.57 -7.73 -19.47
C VAL A 215 21.05 -6.34 -19.05
N ALA A 216 21.93 -5.44 -18.60
CA ALA A 216 21.57 -4.07 -18.23
C ALA A 216 21.02 -3.26 -19.42
N GLY A 217 21.46 -3.55 -20.64
CA GLY A 217 20.92 -2.96 -21.86
C GLY A 217 19.52 -3.45 -22.25
N LEU A 218 19.08 -4.59 -21.72
CA LEU A 218 17.76 -5.18 -22.03
C LEU A 218 16.63 -4.60 -21.17
N PHE A 219 16.97 -3.93 -20.06
CA PHE A 219 16.03 -3.33 -19.09
C PHE A 219 15.94 -1.79 -19.18
N LYS A 220 16.54 -1.19 -20.22
CA LYS A 220 16.43 0.24 -20.57
C LYS A 220 15.52 0.42 -21.77
#